data_AF-A0A7S1SZD0-F1
#
_entry.id   AF-A0A7S1SZD0-F1
#
_cell.length_a   1.000
_cell.length_b   1.000
_cell.length_c   1.000
_cell.angle_alpha   90.00
_cell.angle_beta   90.00
_cell.angle_gamma   90.00
#
_symmetry.space_group_name_H-M   'P 1'
#
loop_
_entity.id
_entity.type
_entity.pdbx_description
1 polymer ?
#
loop_
_entity_poly.entity_id
_entity_poly.type
_entity_poly.pdbx_seq_one_letter_code
_entity_poly.pdbx_strand_id
1 'polypeptide(L)'
;GKAGKAAAPAKGAKGKAPEPEPEPEPEPEPEPEVKDEDPYGYGKRLAAINQTFEATVSHADELEAYLLTVEEEAAEKEARTLEQRDEDYTTRHRDTGLPYRESPLELDRKKAARNGLSNPTAILGDYNSYMDFELAPPQVHEFSAEHMADPHYLKPTNNLKVRLSEAPPRGDLRTTNPVLTWHTLSKEEVKSKVRESEARRVAQGRRMKKEQEDIEFRTIESMTHKLAFKRNPRHPPSRPPGGFQGRVEHRYKWGVGKIPEVGHPMKATLTSDPSIVVVVEPPVVTFTDYQIGQVYKMDVRLRNVSNLLRRVRLLPPKSPFFFLSLVQFPKEHGFIAPGMNAVVTVMFTPDSLADFEDFFTVDTELKGERSSFTVPLLAQRHPPVLSLPEEIAVGQVVVGNEQVTEVGFQNGGGPGRFKLVAEKDWPHNVEAAPGDVMTAGAFKIWPAQFEVATGQLASLYVAFTPDLPADYRETFHLVCDNCQVKTFQAQGNG
;
A
#
# COMPACT_ATOMS: atom_id res chain seq x y z
N GLY A 1 -45.22 -56.82 48.26
CA GLY A 1 -44.86 -57.39 49.58
C GLY A 1 -44.92 -56.24 50.56
N LYS A 2 -45.70 -56.34 51.66
CA LYS A 2 -45.31 -57.00 52.92
C LYS A 2 -43.96 -56.46 53.40
N ALA A 3 -43.75 -55.99 54.62
CA ALA A 3 -44.49 -55.85 55.88
C ALA A 3 -43.52 -55.06 56.80
N GLY A 4 -43.87 -54.47 57.95
CA GLY A 4 -45.06 -54.61 58.75
C GLY A 4 -45.10 -53.56 59.87
N LYS A 5 -46.33 -53.28 60.30
CA LYS A 5 -46.72 -52.67 61.58
C LYS A 5 -46.68 -53.70 62.71
N ALA A 6 -46.53 -53.22 63.95
CA ALA A 6 -47.24 -53.61 65.19
C ALA A 6 -46.33 -53.27 66.39
N ALA A 7 -46.77 -52.86 67.58
CA ALA A 7 -48.08 -52.59 68.18
C ALA A 7 -47.85 -51.82 69.51
N ALA A 8 -48.92 -51.20 70.02
CA ALA A 8 -49.07 -50.49 71.31
C ALA A 8 -49.11 -51.47 72.53
N PRO A 9 -49.64 -51.17 73.75
CA PRO A 9 -50.11 -49.91 74.39
C PRO A 9 -49.79 -49.79 75.94
N ALA A 10 -50.27 -48.70 76.60
CA ALA A 10 -51.19 -48.74 77.77
C ALA A 10 -50.83 -47.94 79.06
N LYS A 11 -51.83 -47.12 79.50
CA LYS A 11 -52.29 -46.75 80.88
C LYS A 11 -51.34 -45.94 81.79
N GLY A 12 -51.77 -45.02 82.65
CA GLY A 12 -53.07 -44.53 83.17
C GLY A 12 -52.79 -43.26 84.04
N ALA A 13 -53.66 -42.23 84.08
CA ALA A 13 -54.81 -42.02 84.96
C ALA A 13 -54.53 -41.38 86.35
N LYS A 14 -55.17 -40.21 86.57
CA LYS A 14 -55.51 -39.49 87.85
C LYS A 14 -54.32 -38.81 88.57
N GLY A 15 -54.33 -37.54 88.98
CA GLY A 15 -55.39 -36.64 89.45
C GLY A 15 -55.31 -36.54 90.98
N LYS A 16 -55.06 -35.33 91.53
CA LYS A 16 -55.52 -34.74 92.83
C LYS A 16 -54.43 -33.89 93.54
N ALA A 17 -54.75 -32.62 93.85
CA ALA A 17 -54.07 -31.73 94.82
C ALA A 17 -54.42 -32.14 96.28
N PRO A 18 -53.62 -31.86 97.33
CA PRO A 18 -53.55 -30.50 97.93
C PRO A 18 -52.21 -30.12 98.64
N GLU A 19 -52.09 -28.83 98.99
CA GLU A 19 -51.16 -28.16 99.93
C GLU A 19 -50.97 -28.87 101.29
N PRO A 20 -49.82 -28.72 102.00
CA PRO A 20 -49.42 -27.45 102.66
C PRO A 20 -47.90 -27.12 102.71
N GLU A 21 -47.61 -25.84 102.98
CA GLU A 21 -46.28 -25.25 103.25
C GLU A 21 -45.53 -25.93 104.42
N PRO A 22 -44.18 -25.99 104.36
CA PRO A 22 -43.38 -25.10 105.24
C PRO A 22 -42.10 -24.51 104.59
N GLU A 23 -41.72 -23.33 105.08
CA GLU A 23 -40.55 -22.47 104.81
C GLU A 23 -39.15 -23.16 104.92
N PRO A 24 -38.02 -22.48 104.64
CA PRO A 24 -37.63 -21.69 103.46
C PRO A 24 -36.23 -22.09 102.95
N GLU A 25 -36.01 -22.14 101.63
CA GLU A 25 -34.66 -22.24 101.04
C GLU A 25 -34.43 -21.08 100.05
N PRO A 26 -33.20 -20.56 99.98
CA PRO A 26 -32.91 -19.16 99.69
C PRO A 26 -33.23 -18.74 98.26
N GLU A 27 -33.66 -17.47 98.14
CA GLU A 27 -33.96 -16.72 96.92
C GLU A 27 -33.02 -17.08 95.75
N PRO A 28 -33.52 -17.70 94.64
CA PRO A 28 -32.81 -17.64 93.38
C PRO A 28 -32.90 -16.20 92.86
N GLU A 29 -31.74 -15.58 92.68
CA GLU A 29 -31.55 -14.26 92.11
C GLU A 29 -32.46 -14.02 90.89
N PRO A 30 -33.09 -12.85 90.74
CA PRO A 30 -33.93 -12.57 89.58
C PRO A 30 -33.09 -12.65 88.31
N GLU A 31 -33.49 -13.51 87.37
CA GLU A 31 -32.95 -13.51 86.01
C GLU A 31 -33.04 -12.08 85.45
N PRO A 32 -31.93 -11.46 85.03
CA PRO A 32 -31.96 -10.08 84.60
C PRO A 32 -32.80 -9.97 83.33
N GLU A 33 -33.75 -9.03 83.33
CA GLU A 33 -34.48 -8.58 82.15
C GLU A 33 -33.48 -8.38 80.99
N VAL A 34 -33.54 -9.25 79.98
CA VAL A 34 -32.76 -9.10 78.75
C VAL A 34 -33.30 -7.84 78.06
N LYS A 35 -32.62 -6.72 78.30
CA LYS A 35 -32.75 -5.54 77.46
C LYS A 35 -32.15 -5.88 76.11
N ASP A 36 -33.00 -6.34 75.19
CA ASP A 36 -32.70 -6.51 73.77
C ASP A 36 -32.44 -5.15 73.11
N GLU A 37 -31.36 -4.47 73.50
CA GLU A 37 -30.85 -3.31 72.79
C GLU A 37 -29.65 -3.75 71.95
N ASP A 38 -29.98 -4.13 70.71
CA ASP A 38 -29.14 -4.49 69.56
C ASP A 38 -27.65 -4.05 69.68
N PRO A 39 -26.77 -4.90 70.28
CA PRO A 39 -25.42 -4.52 70.69
C PRO A 39 -24.49 -4.14 69.54
N TYR A 40 -24.82 -4.58 68.33
CA TYR A 40 -24.04 -4.36 67.12
C TYR A 40 -24.60 -3.25 66.22
N GLY A 41 -25.73 -2.63 66.62
CA GLY A 41 -26.41 -1.60 65.85
C GLY A 41 -26.85 -2.08 64.47
N TYR A 42 -27.15 -3.38 64.32
CA TYR A 42 -27.47 -4.00 63.04
C TYR A 42 -28.78 -3.44 62.46
N GLY A 43 -29.78 -3.18 63.31
CA GLY A 43 -31.03 -2.53 62.93
C GLY A 43 -30.82 -1.12 62.37
N LYS A 44 -29.88 -0.34 62.92
CA LYS A 44 -29.53 0.99 62.38
C LYS A 44 -28.84 0.88 61.02
N ARG A 45 -27.98 -0.12 60.83
CA ARG A 45 -27.32 -0.38 59.54
C ARG A 45 -28.30 -0.86 58.48
N LEU A 46 -29.21 -1.76 58.82
CA LEU A 46 -30.29 -2.21 57.93
C LEU A 46 -31.22 -1.06 57.56
N ALA A 47 -31.59 -0.21 58.51
CA ALA A 47 -32.40 0.97 58.24
C ALA A 47 -31.67 1.94 57.28
N ALA A 48 -30.36 2.17 57.48
CA ALA A 48 -29.57 2.99 56.57
C ALA A 48 -29.46 2.38 55.16
N ILE A 49 -29.29 1.05 55.06
CA ILE A 49 -29.27 0.33 53.77
C ILE A 49 -30.63 0.46 53.08
N ASN A 50 -31.74 0.23 53.79
CA ASN A 50 -33.08 0.35 53.24
C ASN A 50 -33.36 1.78 52.78
N GLN A 51 -32.95 2.80 53.55
CA GLN A 51 -33.06 4.20 53.12
C GLN A 51 -32.24 4.49 51.87
N THR A 52 -31.01 3.99 51.77
CA THR A 52 -30.20 4.15 50.55
C THR A 52 -30.83 3.42 49.36
N PHE A 53 -31.42 2.25 49.59
CA PHE A 53 -32.11 1.47 48.57
C PHE A 53 -33.37 2.18 48.08
N GLU A 54 -34.24 2.62 48.99
CA GLU A 54 -35.44 3.40 48.67
C GLU A 54 -35.10 4.72 47.94
N ALA A 55 -34.01 5.39 48.34
CA ALA A 55 -33.51 6.57 47.64
C ALA A 55 -33.02 6.24 46.22
N THR A 56 -32.37 5.09 46.00
CA THR A 56 -31.97 4.66 44.66
C THR A 56 -33.16 4.24 43.79
N VAL A 57 -34.16 3.58 44.37
CA VAL A 57 -35.39 3.18 43.67
C VAL A 57 -36.19 4.41 43.26
N SER A 58 -36.43 5.35 44.17
CA SER A 58 -37.13 6.60 43.84
C SER A 58 -36.40 7.42 42.78
N HIS A 59 -35.06 7.51 42.84
CA HIS A 59 -34.29 8.15 41.77
C HIS A 59 -34.45 7.41 40.43
N ALA A 60 -34.46 6.08 40.42
CA ALA A 60 -34.68 5.30 39.20
C ALA A 60 -36.09 5.55 38.62
N ASP A 61 -37.12 5.55 39.46
CA ASP A 61 -38.50 5.84 39.05
C ASP A 61 -38.64 7.25 38.45
N GLU A 62 -38.01 8.26 39.06
CA GLU A 62 -37.97 9.63 38.53
C GLU A 62 -37.29 9.70 37.16
N LEU A 63 -36.22 8.91 36.97
CA LEU A 63 -35.50 8.84 35.70
C LEU A 63 -36.32 8.13 34.63
N GLU A 64 -37.01 7.03 34.97
CA GLU A 64 -37.91 6.33 34.05
C GLU A 64 -39.05 7.24 33.59
N ALA A 65 -39.70 7.94 34.52
CA ALA A 65 -40.74 8.90 34.20
C ALA A 65 -40.22 10.00 33.26
N TYR A 66 -39.02 10.53 33.53
CA TYR A 66 -38.38 11.50 32.64
C TYR A 66 -38.14 10.94 31.23
N LEU A 67 -37.57 9.73 31.12
CA LEU A 67 -37.31 9.12 29.81
C LEU A 67 -38.60 8.88 29.02
N LEU A 68 -39.66 8.41 29.68
CA LEU A 68 -40.96 8.21 29.05
C LEU A 68 -41.53 9.52 28.50
N THR A 69 -41.47 10.61 29.26
CA THR A 69 -41.95 11.92 28.78
C THR A 69 -41.16 12.41 27.57
N VAL A 70 -39.84 12.20 27.54
CA VAL A 70 -38.99 12.61 26.41
C VAL A 70 -39.27 11.73 25.18
N GLU A 71 -39.56 10.44 25.36
CA GLU A 71 -39.94 9.52 24.28
C GLU A 71 -41.29 9.91 23.66
N GLU A 72 -42.29 10.23 24.49
CA GLU A 72 -43.60 10.70 24.03
C GLU A 72 -43.48 12.01 23.24
N GLU A 73 -42.71 13.00 23.75
CA GLU A 73 -42.45 14.25 23.04
C GLU A 73 -41.72 14.03 21.71
N ALA A 74 -40.76 13.09 21.66
CA ALA A 74 -40.04 12.74 20.45
C ALA A 74 -40.96 12.08 19.41
N ALA A 75 -41.84 11.17 19.85
CA ALA A 75 -42.82 10.51 19.00
C ALA A 75 -43.84 11.51 18.43
N GLU A 76 -44.30 12.47 19.22
CA GLU A 76 -45.17 13.54 18.74
C GLU A 76 -44.47 14.44 17.71
N LYS A 77 -43.21 14.82 17.96
CA LYS A 77 -42.40 15.57 17.00
C LYS A 77 -42.24 14.78 15.70
N GLU A 78 -41.92 13.49 15.77
CA GLU A 78 -41.80 12.63 14.60
C GLU A 78 -43.11 12.57 13.81
N ALA A 79 -44.24 12.34 14.48
CA ALA A 79 -45.56 12.32 13.87
C ALA A 79 -45.88 13.64 13.16
N ARG A 80 -45.65 14.79 13.80
CA ARG A 80 -45.85 16.12 13.17
C ARG A 80 -44.94 16.32 11.96
N THR A 81 -43.68 15.89 12.03
CA THR A 81 -42.78 16.00 10.87
C THR A 81 -43.20 15.08 9.73
N LEU A 82 -43.74 13.89 10.03
CA LEU A 82 -44.30 12.99 9.03
C LEU A 82 -45.57 13.56 8.40
N GLU A 83 -46.45 14.19 9.17
CA GLU A 83 -47.65 14.88 8.67
C GLU A 83 -47.29 16.04 7.73
N GLN A 84 -46.37 16.92 8.13
CA GLN A 84 -45.87 18.00 7.26
C GLN A 84 -45.26 17.46 5.96
N ARG A 85 -44.56 16.32 6.03
CA ARG A 85 -43.98 15.66 4.86
C ARG A 85 -45.03 15.02 3.97
N ASP A 86 -46.10 14.47 4.54
CA ASP A 86 -47.23 13.94 3.78
C ASP A 86 -48.05 15.06 3.11
N GLU A 87 -48.01 16.28 3.65
CA GLU A 87 -48.58 17.47 2.99
C GLU A 87 -47.71 17.95 1.81
N ASP A 88 -46.39 17.76 1.91
CA ASP A 88 -45.42 18.08 0.85
C ASP A 88 -45.29 16.98 -0.22
N TYR A 89 -45.46 15.72 0.16
CA TYR A 89 -45.23 14.51 -0.64
C TYR A 89 -46.33 13.48 -0.40
N THR A 90 -46.63 12.61 -1.38
CA THR A 90 -47.61 11.54 -1.18
C THR A 90 -47.22 10.58 -0.04
N THR A 91 -48.19 9.95 0.63
CA THR A 91 -47.95 8.96 1.70
C THR A 91 -47.07 7.77 1.27
N ARG A 92 -47.03 7.45 -0.03
CA ARG A 92 -46.12 6.43 -0.61
C ARG A 92 -44.65 6.83 -0.60
N HIS A 93 -44.33 8.10 -0.41
CA HIS A 93 -42.97 8.59 -0.21
C HIS A 93 -42.36 8.08 1.11
N ARG A 94 -43.16 7.52 2.02
CA ARG A 94 -42.68 6.81 3.21
C ARG A 94 -41.93 5.52 2.85
N ASP A 95 -42.33 4.86 1.76
CA ASP A 95 -41.86 3.52 1.39
C ASP A 95 -40.64 3.52 0.45
N THR A 96 -40.15 4.70 0.04
CA THR A 96 -39.06 4.81 -0.96
C THR A 96 -37.66 4.52 -0.40
N GLY A 97 -37.55 3.99 0.82
CA GLY A 97 -36.29 3.46 1.37
C GLY A 97 -35.17 4.49 1.53
N LEU A 98 -35.50 5.72 1.93
CA LEU A 98 -34.52 6.76 2.21
C LEU A 98 -33.67 6.42 3.44
N PRO A 99 -32.41 6.89 3.52
CA PRO A 99 -31.53 6.64 4.65
C PRO A 99 -32.15 7.12 5.97
N TYR A 100 -31.77 6.45 7.05
CA TYR A 100 -32.17 6.81 8.42
C TYR A 100 -31.91 8.30 8.67
N ARG A 101 -32.96 8.99 9.15
CA ARG A 101 -32.90 10.40 9.49
C ARG A 101 -32.44 10.58 10.93
N GLU A 102 -32.06 11.82 11.24
CA GLU A 102 -31.76 12.24 12.60
C GLU A 102 -32.98 11.98 13.51
N SER A 103 -32.75 11.37 14.67
CA SER A 103 -33.79 11.09 15.64
C SER A 103 -34.25 12.37 16.34
N PRO A 104 -35.56 12.62 16.52
CA PRO A 104 -36.08 13.79 17.25
C PRO A 104 -35.91 13.68 18.78
N LEU A 105 -35.25 12.62 19.28
CA LEU A 105 -34.99 12.38 20.69
C LEU A 105 -33.92 13.34 21.23
N GLU A 106 -34.33 14.25 22.10
CA GLU A 106 -33.46 15.25 22.74
C GLU A 106 -33.35 14.97 24.24
N LEU A 107 -32.22 14.37 24.66
CA LEU A 107 -31.92 14.10 26.07
C LEU A 107 -31.04 15.20 26.68
N ASP A 108 -31.34 15.62 27.92
CA ASP A 108 -30.44 16.48 28.69
C ASP A 108 -29.11 15.78 28.98
N ARG A 109 -28.02 16.35 28.42
CA ARG A 109 -26.65 15.84 28.53
C ARG A 109 -26.20 15.64 29.99
N LYS A 110 -26.62 16.51 30.91
CA LYS A 110 -26.19 16.43 32.32
C LYS A 110 -26.91 15.31 33.07
N LYS A 111 -28.21 15.15 32.85
CA LYS A 111 -29.01 14.08 33.46
C LYS A 111 -28.64 12.71 32.90
N ALA A 112 -28.38 12.59 31.60
CA ALA A 112 -27.93 11.34 31.00
C ALA A 112 -26.56 10.90 31.55
N ALA A 113 -25.58 11.82 31.58
CA ALA A 113 -24.23 11.52 32.05
C ALA A 113 -24.17 11.15 33.54
N ARG A 114 -24.95 11.82 34.40
CA ARG A 114 -25.01 11.53 35.85
C ARG A 114 -25.45 10.09 36.14
N ASN A 115 -26.27 9.51 35.26
CA ASN A 115 -26.84 8.18 35.41
C ASN A 115 -26.18 7.13 34.50
N GLY A 116 -25.05 7.47 33.87
CA GLY A 116 -24.30 6.56 32.99
C GLY A 116 -24.99 6.25 31.65
N LEU A 117 -25.97 7.05 31.24
CA LEU A 117 -26.69 6.86 29.96
C LEU A 117 -25.94 7.57 28.82
N SER A 118 -25.78 6.88 27.69
CA SER A 118 -25.17 7.44 26.49
C SER A 118 -26.18 8.29 25.71
N ASN A 119 -25.87 9.56 25.45
CA ASN A 119 -26.65 10.39 24.53
C ASN A 119 -26.06 10.29 23.10
N PRO A 120 -26.78 9.67 22.14
CA PRO A 120 -26.25 9.46 20.78
C PRO A 120 -25.98 10.76 20.04
N THR A 121 -26.78 11.82 20.23
CA THR A 121 -26.57 13.10 19.55
C THR A 121 -25.32 13.81 20.05
N ALA A 122 -25.04 13.73 21.35
CA ALA A 122 -23.80 14.24 21.94
C ALA A 122 -22.57 13.46 21.44
N ILE A 123 -22.65 12.14 21.35
CA ILE A 123 -21.57 11.29 20.84
C ILE A 123 -21.28 11.58 19.38
N LEU A 124 -22.32 11.70 18.54
CA LEU A 124 -22.15 12.06 17.14
C LEU A 124 -21.62 13.48 16.96
N GLY A 125 -22.04 14.43 17.80
CA GLY A 125 -21.50 15.79 17.81
C GLY A 125 -20.01 15.83 18.19
N ASP A 126 -19.63 15.12 19.26
CA ASP A 126 -18.23 15.01 19.68
C ASP A 126 -17.40 14.30 18.59
N TYR A 127 -17.93 13.24 17.97
CA TYR A 127 -17.29 12.54 16.83
C TYR A 127 -17.12 13.42 15.60
N ASN A 128 -18.16 14.18 15.22
CA ASN A 128 -18.09 15.11 14.10
C ASN A 128 -17.05 16.21 14.37
N SER A 129 -16.99 16.74 15.60
CA SER A 129 -15.96 17.73 15.96
C SER A 129 -14.54 17.17 15.89
N TYR A 130 -14.36 15.90 16.24
CA TYR A 130 -13.10 15.18 16.12
C TYR A 130 -12.73 14.93 14.66
N MET A 131 -13.69 14.49 13.84
CA MET A 131 -13.50 14.29 12.39
C MET A 131 -13.20 15.61 11.68
N ASP A 132 -13.89 16.69 12.03
CA ASP A 132 -13.63 18.03 11.50
C ASP A 132 -12.22 18.51 11.89
N PHE A 133 -11.74 18.16 13.09
CA PHE A 133 -10.37 18.42 13.51
C PHE A 133 -9.33 17.59 12.75
N GLU A 134 -9.59 16.30 12.51
CA GLU A 134 -8.70 15.41 11.73
C GLU A 134 -8.65 15.76 10.23
N LEU A 135 -9.79 16.17 9.68
CA LEU A 135 -9.93 16.55 8.26
C LEU A 135 -9.50 18.00 8.02
N ALA A 136 -9.42 18.83 9.07
CA ALA A 136 -8.91 20.18 8.96
C ALA A 136 -7.43 20.15 8.54
N PRO A 137 -7.00 21.10 7.67
CA PRO A 137 -5.59 21.24 7.36
C PRO A 137 -4.78 21.50 8.64
N PRO A 138 -3.52 21.05 8.71
CA PRO A 138 -2.69 21.22 9.89
C PRO A 138 -2.58 22.72 10.23
N GLN A 139 -2.76 23.06 11.50
CA GLN A 139 -2.60 24.44 12.00
C GLN A 139 -1.10 24.81 12.06
N VAL A 140 -0.49 25.01 10.89
CA VAL A 140 0.83 25.59 10.71
C VAL A 140 0.66 27.11 10.53
N HIS A 141 1.70 27.92 10.74
CA HIS A 141 1.66 29.38 10.58
C HIS A 141 1.04 29.82 9.23
N GLU A 142 1.24 29.02 8.18
CA GLU A 142 0.70 29.19 6.82
C GLU A 142 -0.83 28.99 6.71
N PHE A 143 -1.44 28.24 7.65
CA PHE A 143 -2.87 27.88 7.66
C PHE A 143 -3.62 28.44 8.87
N SER A 144 -3.02 29.37 9.61
CA SER A 144 -3.69 30.10 10.69
C SER A 144 -4.82 30.97 10.12
N ALA A 145 -5.92 31.14 10.86
CA ALA A 145 -7.08 31.94 10.45
C ALA A 145 -6.71 33.39 10.09
N GLU A 146 -5.57 33.89 10.57
CA GLU A 146 -5.02 35.21 10.25
C GLU A 146 -4.25 35.24 8.91
N HIS A 147 -3.61 34.14 8.50
CA HIS A 147 -2.92 33.99 7.20
C HIS A 147 -3.84 33.50 6.07
N MET A 148 -5.03 32.98 6.39
CA MET A 148 -6.12 32.79 5.42
C MET A 148 -6.80 34.11 4.99
N ALA A 149 -6.19 35.26 5.26
CA ALA A 149 -6.54 36.48 4.55
C ALA A 149 -6.19 36.31 3.07
N ASP A 150 -7.12 36.67 2.17
CA ASP A 150 -7.00 36.48 0.73
C ASP A 150 -5.56 36.71 0.24
N PRO A 151 -4.92 35.70 -0.39
CA PRO A 151 -3.52 35.78 -0.75
C PRO A 151 -3.26 36.96 -1.69
N HIS A 152 -2.05 37.52 -1.69
CA HIS A 152 -1.74 38.81 -2.33
C HIS A 152 -2.16 38.89 -3.81
N TYR A 153 -2.21 37.77 -4.53
CA TYR A 153 -2.66 37.72 -5.92
C TYR A 153 -4.18 37.88 -6.12
N LEU A 154 -4.99 37.65 -5.08
CA LEU A 154 -6.43 37.93 -5.03
C LEU A 154 -6.72 39.39 -4.65
N LYS A 155 -5.73 40.11 -4.09
CA LYS A 155 -5.88 41.54 -3.79
C LYS A 155 -5.85 42.34 -5.10
N PRO A 156 -6.77 43.30 -5.29
CA PRO A 156 -6.80 44.12 -6.49
C PRO A 156 -5.49 44.90 -6.63
N THR A 157 -4.85 44.81 -7.79
CA THR A 157 -3.59 45.50 -8.08
C THR A 157 -3.78 47.01 -8.03
N ASN A 158 -2.70 47.75 -7.75
CA ASN A 158 -2.77 49.21 -7.62
C ASN A 158 -3.29 49.86 -8.91
N ASN A 159 -2.92 49.30 -10.08
CA ASN A 159 -3.46 49.73 -11.37
C ASN A 159 -4.96 49.46 -11.53
N LEU A 160 -5.48 48.35 -10.99
CA LEU A 160 -6.93 48.10 -11.01
C LEU A 160 -7.68 49.08 -10.10
N LYS A 161 -7.11 49.39 -8.92
CA LYS A 161 -7.68 50.39 -8.00
C LYS A 161 -7.72 51.78 -8.63
N VAL A 162 -6.63 52.19 -9.28
CA VAL A 162 -6.53 53.48 -10.00
C VAL A 162 -7.54 53.53 -11.17
N ARG A 163 -7.66 52.45 -11.95
CA ARG A 163 -8.69 52.36 -13.01
C ARG A 163 -10.12 52.36 -12.47
N LEU A 164 -10.37 51.76 -11.31
CA LEU A 164 -11.68 51.79 -10.64
C LEU A 164 -11.99 53.19 -10.07
N SER A 165 -10.99 53.94 -9.61
CA SER A 165 -11.16 55.32 -9.13
C SER A 165 -11.26 56.36 -10.26
N GLU A 166 -10.64 56.09 -11.41
CA GLU A 166 -10.69 56.95 -12.61
C GLU A 166 -11.82 56.58 -13.57
N ALA A 167 -12.53 55.48 -13.33
CA ALA A 167 -13.68 55.10 -14.12
C ALA A 167 -14.79 56.17 -13.94
N PRO A 168 -15.32 56.77 -15.03
CA PRO A 168 -16.47 57.66 -14.92
C PRO A 168 -17.62 56.91 -14.26
N PRO A 169 -18.52 57.60 -13.52
CA PRO A 169 -19.70 56.96 -12.96
C PRO A 169 -20.45 56.29 -14.11
N ARG A 170 -20.37 54.96 -14.18
CA ARG A 170 -21.16 54.17 -15.11
C ARG A 170 -22.59 54.36 -14.65
N GLY A 171 -23.28 55.34 -15.26
CA GLY A 171 -24.71 55.49 -15.16
C GLY A 171 -25.35 54.12 -15.34
N ASP A 172 -26.29 53.81 -14.45
CA ASP A 172 -26.96 52.53 -14.29
C ASP A 172 -27.05 51.72 -15.61
N LEU A 173 -26.08 50.83 -15.82
CA LEU A 173 -26.18 49.73 -16.79
C LEU A 173 -27.13 48.63 -16.25
N ARG A 174 -28.15 49.04 -15.48
CA ARG A 174 -29.17 48.17 -14.87
C ARG A 174 -30.25 47.73 -15.86
N THR A 175 -30.28 48.27 -17.08
CA THR A 175 -31.45 48.08 -17.95
C THR A 175 -31.27 47.10 -19.11
N THR A 176 -30.09 46.53 -19.38
CA THR A 176 -29.95 45.75 -20.62
C THR A 176 -29.10 44.48 -20.55
N ASN A 177 -29.01 43.77 -19.42
CA ASN A 177 -28.54 42.37 -19.42
C ASN A 177 -29.11 41.58 -18.22
N PRO A 178 -29.99 40.59 -18.41
CA PRO A 178 -30.69 39.89 -17.33
C PRO A 178 -29.86 38.75 -16.70
N VAL A 179 -28.57 38.66 -17.02
CA VAL A 179 -27.69 37.61 -16.49
C VAL A 179 -26.83 38.22 -15.38
N LEU A 180 -27.46 38.43 -14.22
CA LEU A 180 -26.77 38.85 -13.00
C LEU A 180 -26.24 37.62 -12.26
N THR A 181 -24.92 37.65 -12.07
CA THR A 181 -24.09 36.69 -11.35
C THR A 181 -24.37 36.75 -9.85
N TRP A 182 -24.47 35.59 -9.20
CA TRP A 182 -24.78 35.41 -7.78
C TRP A 182 -23.91 36.24 -6.81
N HIS A 183 -22.74 36.69 -7.25
CA HIS A 183 -21.75 37.39 -6.45
C HIS A 183 -22.06 38.88 -6.17
N THR A 184 -23.11 39.46 -6.75
CA THR A 184 -23.47 40.89 -6.56
C THR A 184 -24.66 41.12 -5.62
N LEU A 185 -25.23 40.06 -5.04
CA LEU A 185 -26.40 40.12 -4.17
C LEU A 185 -25.99 40.23 -2.69
N SER A 186 -26.75 40.99 -1.89
CA SER A 186 -26.51 41.05 -0.44
C SER A 186 -26.79 39.68 0.21
N LYS A 187 -26.17 39.38 1.37
CA LYS A 187 -26.38 38.09 2.06
C LYS A 187 -27.86 37.82 2.38
N GLU A 188 -28.65 38.86 2.63
CA GLU A 188 -30.09 38.76 2.91
C GLU A 188 -30.90 38.54 1.62
N GLU A 189 -30.53 39.19 0.53
CA GLU A 189 -31.15 39.00 -0.78
C GLU A 189 -30.88 37.61 -1.35
N VAL A 190 -29.66 37.08 -1.18
CA VAL A 190 -29.33 35.70 -1.55
C VAL A 190 -30.19 34.70 -0.78
N LYS A 191 -30.33 34.88 0.55
CA LYS A 191 -31.21 34.02 1.36
C LYS A 191 -32.67 34.09 0.90
N SER A 192 -33.16 35.28 0.56
CA SER A 192 -34.52 35.45 0.04
C SER A 192 -34.73 34.74 -1.30
N LYS A 193 -33.78 34.84 -2.23
CA LYS A 193 -33.83 34.18 -3.54
C LYS A 193 -33.65 32.67 -3.45
N VAL A 194 -32.82 32.17 -2.54
CA VAL A 194 -32.68 30.74 -2.27
C VAL A 194 -34.01 30.20 -1.71
N ARG A 195 -34.63 30.90 -0.76
CA ARG A 195 -35.93 30.51 -0.20
C ARG A 195 -37.05 30.55 -1.25
N GLU A 196 -37.04 31.56 -2.13
CA GLU A 196 -37.97 31.65 -3.26
C GLU A 196 -37.73 30.53 -4.30
N SER A 197 -36.47 30.21 -4.60
CA SER A 197 -36.08 29.11 -5.49
C SER A 197 -36.44 27.74 -4.90
N GLU A 198 -36.27 27.53 -3.60
CA GLU A 198 -36.69 26.32 -2.90
C GLU A 198 -38.21 26.19 -2.91
N ALA A 199 -38.95 27.28 -2.61
CA ALA A 199 -40.41 27.29 -2.73
C ALA A 199 -40.85 26.97 -4.17
N ARG A 200 -40.11 27.46 -5.18
CA ARG A 200 -40.36 27.16 -6.60
C ARG A 200 -40.04 25.71 -6.97
N ARG A 201 -38.97 25.11 -6.42
CA ARG A 201 -38.63 23.68 -6.58
C ARG A 201 -39.65 22.79 -5.88
N VAL A 202 -40.12 23.15 -4.70
CA VAL A 202 -41.19 22.45 -3.97
C VAL A 202 -42.51 22.54 -4.75
N ALA A 203 -42.86 23.72 -5.28
CA ALA A 203 -44.03 23.89 -6.13
C ALA A 203 -43.92 23.13 -7.47
N GLN A 204 -42.72 23.02 -8.07
CA GLN A 204 -42.46 22.16 -9.22
C GLN A 204 -42.54 20.67 -8.88
N GLY A 205 -42.09 20.27 -7.68
CA GLY A 205 -42.23 18.91 -7.15
C GLY A 205 -43.67 18.53 -6.83
N ARG A 206 -44.54 19.51 -6.53
CA ARG A 206 -45.97 19.33 -6.21
C ARG A 206 -46.89 19.14 -7.42
N ARG A 207 -46.39 18.76 -8.60
CA ARG A 207 -47.24 18.55 -9.79
C ARG A 207 -47.07 17.17 -10.41
N MET A 208 -47.54 16.16 -9.68
CA MET A 208 -48.20 15.02 -10.31
C MET A 208 -49.66 15.03 -9.84
N LYS A 209 -50.60 15.04 -10.78
CA LYS A 209 -52.01 14.78 -10.46
C LYS A 209 -52.15 13.29 -10.18
N LYS A 210 -53.01 12.91 -9.23
CA LYS A 210 -53.28 11.50 -8.86
C LYS A 210 -53.50 10.57 -10.08
N GLU A 211 -54.19 11.06 -11.11
CA GLU A 211 -54.43 10.31 -12.36
C GLU A 211 -53.15 10.06 -13.17
N GLN A 212 -52.20 10.98 -13.12
CA GLN A 212 -50.92 10.91 -13.81
C GLN A 212 -49.92 10.03 -13.03
N GLU A 213 -50.04 10.00 -11.70
CA GLU A 213 -49.32 9.06 -10.83
C GLU A 213 -49.71 7.62 -11.14
N ASP A 214 -51.00 7.31 -11.25
CA ASP A 214 -51.47 5.95 -11.56
C ASP A 214 -50.95 5.44 -12.91
N ILE A 215 -50.77 6.33 -13.89
CA ILE A 215 -50.20 6.00 -15.20
C ILE A 215 -48.69 5.72 -15.10
N GLU A 216 -47.94 6.54 -14.36
CA GLU A 216 -46.51 6.32 -14.18
C GLU A 216 -46.23 5.08 -13.33
N PHE A 217 -47.01 4.83 -12.28
CA PHE A 217 -46.90 3.59 -11.50
C PHE A 217 -47.22 2.36 -12.34
N ARG A 218 -48.26 2.39 -13.18
CA ARG A 218 -48.56 1.30 -14.12
C ARG A 218 -47.42 1.12 -15.14
N THR A 219 -46.76 2.21 -15.52
CA THR A 219 -45.58 2.18 -16.40
C THR A 219 -44.38 1.56 -15.70
N ILE A 220 -44.08 1.95 -14.45
CA ILE A 220 -43.01 1.40 -13.62
C ILE A 220 -43.26 -0.09 -13.32
N GLU A 221 -44.48 -0.49 -12.96
CA GLU A 221 -44.88 -1.90 -12.79
C GLU A 221 -44.70 -2.71 -14.09
N SER A 222 -45.01 -2.12 -15.26
CA SER A 222 -44.74 -2.77 -16.54
C SER A 222 -43.24 -2.92 -16.82
N MET A 223 -42.42 -1.96 -16.37
CA MET A 223 -40.97 -1.99 -16.50
C MET A 223 -40.33 -3.00 -15.54
N THR A 224 -40.82 -3.11 -14.30
CA THR A 224 -40.36 -4.12 -13.34
C THR A 224 -40.78 -5.52 -13.77
N HIS A 225 -41.97 -5.68 -14.37
CA HIS A 225 -42.41 -6.95 -14.98
C HIS A 225 -41.52 -7.35 -16.17
N LYS A 226 -41.06 -6.39 -16.98
CA LYS A 226 -40.04 -6.63 -18.04
C LYS A 226 -38.63 -6.87 -17.50
N LEU A 227 -38.33 -6.47 -16.27
CA LEU A 227 -37.08 -6.80 -15.56
C LEU A 227 -37.18 -8.12 -14.78
N ALA A 228 -38.36 -8.73 -14.68
CA ALA A 228 -38.63 -10.02 -14.07
C ALA A 228 -38.45 -11.22 -15.03
N PHE A 229 -37.71 -11.06 -16.13
CA PHE A 229 -37.14 -12.21 -16.82
C PHE A 229 -36.14 -12.88 -15.86
N LYS A 230 -36.30 -14.20 -15.64
CA LYS A 230 -35.47 -15.00 -14.71
C LYS A 230 -34.01 -14.59 -14.80
N ARG A 231 -33.49 -13.96 -13.73
CA ARG A 231 -32.08 -13.57 -13.62
C ARG A 231 -31.19 -14.80 -13.80
N ASN A 232 -30.09 -14.61 -14.52
CA ASN A 232 -29.13 -15.65 -14.82
C ASN A 232 -28.62 -16.30 -13.51
N PRO A 233 -28.81 -17.62 -13.30
CA PRO A 233 -28.44 -18.30 -12.05
C PRO A 233 -26.93 -18.32 -11.76
N ARG A 234 -26.08 -17.87 -12.70
CA ARG A 234 -24.63 -17.69 -12.50
C ARG A 234 -24.24 -16.47 -11.65
N HIS A 235 -25.16 -15.54 -11.37
CA HIS A 235 -24.89 -14.35 -10.54
C HIS A 235 -25.95 -14.19 -9.43
N PRO A 236 -25.77 -14.82 -8.26
CA PRO A 236 -26.58 -14.50 -7.09
C PRO A 236 -26.28 -13.06 -6.62
N PRO A 237 -27.27 -12.31 -6.12
CA PRO A 237 -27.02 -10.98 -5.59
C PRO A 237 -26.08 -11.07 -4.39
N SER A 238 -25.10 -10.18 -4.34
CA SER A 238 -24.26 -9.96 -3.16
C SER A 238 -25.15 -9.56 -1.98
N ARG A 239 -24.99 -10.25 -0.86
CA ARG A 239 -25.66 -9.92 0.41
C ARG A 239 -25.40 -8.45 0.75
N PRO A 240 -26.40 -7.65 1.14
CA PRO A 240 -26.16 -6.27 1.57
C PRO A 240 -25.22 -6.25 2.79
N PRO A 241 -24.23 -5.35 2.82
CA PRO A 241 -23.40 -5.18 4.00
C PRO A 241 -24.19 -4.38 5.04
N GLY A 242 -24.60 -5.05 6.11
CA GLY A 242 -25.21 -4.43 7.29
C GLY A 242 -26.72 -4.66 7.39
N GLY A 243 -27.13 -5.36 8.45
CA GLY A 243 -28.52 -5.36 8.91
C GLY A 243 -29.07 -6.70 9.39
N PHE A 244 -29.11 -6.84 10.71
CA PHE A 244 -30.09 -7.59 11.51
C PHE A 244 -30.06 -9.13 11.56
N GLN A 245 -29.72 -9.64 12.75
CA GLN A 245 -30.01 -11.00 13.22
C GLN A 245 -31.51 -11.18 13.42
N GLY A 246 -32.27 -11.29 12.33
CA GLY A 246 -33.61 -11.85 12.33
C GLY A 246 -33.54 -13.32 11.98
N ARG A 247 -33.67 -14.20 12.96
CA ARG A 247 -33.77 -15.65 12.75
C ARG A 247 -35.13 -15.98 12.13
N VAL A 248 -35.26 -15.79 10.83
CA VAL A 248 -36.44 -16.25 10.08
C VAL A 248 -36.16 -17.67 9.62
N GLU A 249 -36.76 -18.66 10.29
CA GLU A 249 -36.76 -20.06 9.87
C GLU A 249 -37.57 -20.24 8.59
N HIS A 250 -37.01 -19.86 7.43
CA HIS A 250 -37.53 -20.33 6.15
C HIS A 250 -36.90 -21.68 5.80
N ARG A 251 -37.66 -22.75 6.12
CA ARG A 251 -37.48 -24.08 5.53
C ARG A 251 -37.71 -24.02 4.01
N TYR A 252 -36.68 -23.69 3.24
CA TYR A 252 -36.59 -24.11 1.85
C TYR A 252 -35.26 -24.84 1.66
N LYS A 253 -35.35 -26.17 1.58
CA LYS A 253 -34.26 -27.08 1.27
C LYS A 253 -33.84 -26.87 -0.19
N TRP A 254 -32.76 -26.11 -0.41
CA TRP A 254 -31.94 -26.25 -1.61
C TRP A 254 -30.80 -27.20 -1.29
N GLY A 255 -30.82 -28.39 -1.90
CA GLY A 255 -29.78 -29.40 -1.73
C GLY A 255 -28.44 -28.90 -2.28
N VAL A 256 -27.57 -28.45 -1.39
CA VAL A 256 -26.15 -28.24 -1.68
C VAL A 256 -25.46 -29.54 -1.28
N GLY A 257 -25.03 -30.32 -2.27
CA GLY A 257 -24.14 -31.46 -2.04
C GLY A 257 -22.89 -31.02 -1.28
N LYS A 258 -22.35 -31.90 -0.45
CA LYS A 258 -21.13 -31.65 0.34
C LYS A 258 -20.05 -31.02 -0.52
N ILE A 259 -19.57 -29.85 -0.12
CA ILE A 259 -18.36 -29.23 -0.65
C ILE A 259 -17.21 -30.19 -0.28
N PRO A 260 -16.43 -30.71 -1.23
CA PRO A 260 -15.27 -31.51 -0.88
C PRO A 260 -14.29 -30.64 -0.09
N GLU A 261 -13.77 -31.17 1.03
CA GLU A 261 -12.73 -30.52 1.81
C GLU A 261 -11.52 -30.27 0.91
N VAL A 262 -11.38 -29.03 0.44
CA VAL A 262 -10.15 -28.59 -0.20
C VAL A 262 -9.14 -28.41 0.92
N GLY A 263 -8.13 -29.28 0.95
CA GLY A 263 -7.01 -29.16 1.88
C GLY A 263 -6.45 -27.74 1.84
N HIS A 264 -6.13 -27.20 3.02
CA HIS A 264 -5.56 -25.86 3.16
C HIS A 264 -4.50 -25.61 2.09
N PRO A 265 -4.52 -24.47 1.36
CA PRO A 265 -3.50 -24.21 0.35
C PRO A 265 -2.14 -24.27 1.03
N MET A 266 -1.22 -25.04 0.43
CA MET A 266 0.15 -25.20 0.88
C MET A 266 0.69 -23.84 1.29
N LYS A 267 1.19 -23.73 2.53
CA LYS A 267 1.85 -22.52 3.02
C LYS A 267 2.94 -22.18 2.01
N ALA A 268 2.71 -21.12 1.23
CA ALA A 268 3.70 -20.60 0.32
C ALA A 268 4.95 -20.29 1.15
N THR A 269 6.09 -20.71 0.63
CA THR A 269 7.42 -20.49 1.18
C THR A 269 7.55 -19.00 1.51
N LEU A 270 7.32 -18.62 2.78
CA LEU A 270 7.50 -17.26 3.25
C LEU A 270 8.99 -16.95 3.13
N THR A 271 9.37 -16.24 2.08
CA THR A 271 10.55 -15.38 2.14
C THR A 271 10.25 -14.36 3.23
N SER A 272 11.12 -14.29 4.23
CA SER A 272 10.91 -13.70 5.56
C SER A 272 10.68 -12.18 5.58
N ASP A 273 10.79 -11.50 4.44
CA ASP A 273 10.72 -10.05 4.36
C ASP A 273 9.48 -9.58 3.58
N PRO A 274 8.47 -8.95 4.23
CA PRO A 274 7.28 -8.41 3.54
C PRO A 274 7.60 -7.24 2.60
N SER A 275 8.87 -6.83 2.53
CA SER A 275 9.38 -5.74 1.68
C SER A 275 9.74 -6.18 0.26
N ILE A 276 9.98 -7.48 0.01
CA ILE A 276 10.40 -7.98 -1.30
C ILE A 276 9.16 -8.45 -2.07
N VAL A 277 8.72 -7.64 -3.03
CA VAL A 277 7.46 -7.85 -3.75
C VAL A 277 7.69 -8.49 -5.12
N VAL A 278 8.80 -8.12 -5.79
CA VAL A 278 9.19 -8.63 -7.10
C VAL A 278 10.65 -9.07 -7.04
N VAL A 279 10.94 -10.26 -7.56
CA VAL A 279 12.29 -10.83 -7.66
C VAL A 279 12.66 -10.94 -9.14
N VAL A 280 13.94 -10.69 -9.45
CA VAL A 280 14.47 -10.74 -10.81
C VAL A 280 15.38 -11.94 -10.96
N GLU A 281 15.13 -12.72 -12.01
CA GLU A 281 15.91 -13.91 -12.36
C GLU A 281 16.40 -13.78 -13.83
N PRO A 282 17.71 -13.72 -14.10
CA PRO A 282 18.83 -13.64 -13.15
C PRO A 282 18.94 -12.26 -12.45
N PRO A 283 19.53 -12.19 -11.24
CA PRO A 283 19.68 -10.93 -10.51
C PRO A 283 20.72 -9.98 -11.13
N VAL A 284 21.67 -10.53 -11.89
CA VAL A 284 22.69 -9.80 -12.65
C VAL A 284 22.67 -10.35 -14.07
N VAL A 285 22.60 -9.45 -15.05
CA VAL A 285 22.57 -9.80 -16.47
C VAL A 285 24.01 -9.69 -17.00
N THR A 286 24.68 -10.83 -17.13
CA THR A 286 26.06 -10.89 -17.64
C THR A 286 26.11 -11.39 -19.08
N PHE A 287 26.72 -10.62 -19.98
CA PHE A 287 27.09 -11.07 -21.32
C PHE A 287 28.59 -11.33 -21.37
N THR A 288 28.98 -12.57 -21.69
CA THR A 288 30.38 -12.97 -21.88
C THR A 288 30.66 -13.24 -23.36
N ASP A 289 31.93 -13.14 -23.75
CA ASP A 289 32.45 -13.57 -25.06
C ASP A 289 31.71 -12.98 -26.28
N TYR A 290 31.35 -11.70 -26.19
CA TYR A 290 30.66 -11.00 -27.27
C TYR A 290 31.61 -10.49 -28.37
N GLN A 291 31.08 -10.33 -29.57
CA GLN A 291 31.75 -9.84 -30.76
C GLN A 291 31.06 -8.57 -31.28
N ILE A 292 31.85 -7.65 -31.84
CA ILE A 292 31.35 -6.40 -32.43
C ILE A 292 30.37 -6.72 -33.57
N GLY A 293 29.26 -5.97 -33.62
CA GLY A 293 28.27 -6.07 -34.70
C GLY A 293 27.28 -7.23 -34.56
N GLN A 294 27.41 -8.07 -33.52
CA GLN A 294 26.40 -9.08 -33.17
C GLN A 294 25.38 -8.51 -32.19
N VAL A 295 24.18 -9.11 -32.16
CA VAL A 295 23.10 -8.72 -31.25
C VAL A 295 22.82 -9.89 -30.31
N TYR A 296 23.14 -9.70 -29.04
CA TYR A 296 22.91 -10.68 -28.00
C TYR A 296 21.56 -10.42 -27.34
N LYS A 297 20.85 -11.49 -26.97
CA LYS A 297 19.53 -11.41 -26.33
C LYS A 297 19.54 -12.28 -25.09
N MET A 298 19.11 -11.73 -23.96
CA MET A 298 18.92 -12.47 -22.72
C MET A 298 17.57 -12.15 -22.10
N ASP A 299 16.83 -13.19 -21.75
CA ASP A 299 15.53 -13.07 -21.11
C ASP A 299 15.68 -12.96 -19.60
N VAL A 300 15.15 -11.87 -19.06
CA VAL A 300 15.06 -11.58 -17.63
C VAL A 300 13.63 -11.77 -17.18
N ARG A 301 13.44 -12.57 -16.13
CA ARG A 301 12.14 -12.89 -15.57
C ARG A 301 11.89 -12.06 -14.33
N LEU A 302 10.82 -11.27 -14.35
CA LEU A 302 10.32 -10.48 -13.24
C LEU A 302 9.22 -11.28 -12.54
N ARG A 303 9.55 -11.96 -11.44
CA ARG A 303 8.62 -12.83 -10.71
C ARG A 303 7.95 -12.07 -9.57
N ASN A 304 6.61 -12.07 -9.55
CA ASN A 304 5.86 -11.53 -8.42
C ASN A 304 5.81 -12.56 -7.28
N VAL A 305 6.45 -12.24 -6.17
CA VAL A 305 6.49 -13.08 -4.96
C VAL A 305 5.43 -12.64 -3.94
N SER A 306 4.82 -11.48 -4.15
CA SER A 306 3.74 -11.00 -3.26
C SER A 306 2.40 -11.68 -3.51
N ASN A 307 1.52 -11.57 -2.52
CA ASN A 307 0.17 -12.14 -2.57
C ASN A 307 -0.85 -11.28 -3.32
N LEU A 308 -0.43 -10.14 -3.87
CA LEU A 308 -1.29 -9.19 -4.59
C LEU A 308 -0.90 -9.15 -6.08
N LEU A 309 -1.85 -8.76 -6.92
CA LEU A 309 -1.58 -8.41 -8.31
C LEU A 309 -0.70 -7.15 -8.35
N ARG A 310 0.40 -7.19 -9.09
CA ARG A 310 1.35 -6.08 -9.17
C ARG A 310 1.57 -5.64 -10.60
N ARG A 311 1.70 -4.33 -10.79
CA ARG A 311 2.20 -3.74 -12.04
C ARG A 311 3.68 -3.39 -11.89
N VAL A 312 4.42 -3.58 -12.98
CA VAL A 312 5.84 -3.23 -13.06
C VAL A 312 6.07 -2.30 -14.25
N ARG A 313 6.92 -1.30 -14.06
CA ARG A 313 7.43 -0.41 -15.10
C ARG A 313 8.95 -0.54 -15.15
N LEU A 314 9.51 -0.53 -16.34
CA LEU A 314 10.96 -0.51 -16.53
C LEU A 314 11.40 0.86 -16.98
N LEU A 315 12.48 1.34 -16.38
CA LEU A 315 13.23 2.47 -16.90
C LEU A 315 14.39 1.91 -17.74
N PRO A 316 14.54 2.37 -18.99
CA PRO A 316 15.60 1.89 -19.85
C PRO A 316 17.00 2.23 -19.29
N PRO A 317 18.01 1.42 -19.64
CA PRO A 317 19.40 1.70 -19.31
C PRO A 317 19.89 3.02 -19.92
N LYS A 318 20.98 3.57 -19.38
CA LYS A 318 21.49 4.90 -19.80
C LYS A 318 22.35 4.81 -21.05
N SER A 319 23.06 3.71 -21.24
CA SER A 319 23.96 3.49 -22.36
C SER A 319 23.19 3.14 -23.64
N PRO A 320 23.74 3.47 -24.82
CA PRO A 320 23.14 3.13 -26.11
C PRO A 320 23.37 1.67 -26.52
N PHE A 321 24.13 0.89 -25.74
CA PHE A 321 24.52 -0.48 -26.09
C PHE A 321 23.52 -1.53 -25.58
N PHE A 322 22.77 -1.19 -24.53
CA PHE A 322 21.74 -2.05 -23.98
C PHE A 322 20.35 -1.53 -24.34
N PHE A 323 19.50 -2.41 -24.84
CA PHE A 323 18.11 -2.12 -25.16
C PHE A 323 17.20 -3.08 -24.40
N LEU A 324 16.07 -2.58 -23.91
CA LEU A 324 15.04 -3.41 -23.31
C LEU A 324 13.88 -3.58 -24.29
N SER A 325 13.45 -4.82 -24.48
CA SER A 325 12.17 -5.07 -25.13
C SER A 325 11.02 -4.59 -24.23
N LEU A 326 9.84 -4.45 -24.84
CA LEU A 326 8.61 -4.32 -24.07
C LEU A 326 8.43 -5.52 -23.15
N VAL A 327 7.89 -5.27 -21.95
CA VAL A 327 7.61 -6.30 -20.96
C VAL A 327 6.51 -7.21 -21.49
N GLN A 328 6.83 -8.49 -21.63
CA GLN A 328 5.87 -9.52 -22.01
C GLN A 328 5.17 -10.03 -20.76
N PHE A 329 3.94 -9.56 -20.58
CA PHE A 329 3.09 -10.01 -19.48
C PHE A 329 2.40 -11.34 -19.82
N PRO A 330 2.20 -12.23 -18.84
CA PRO A 330 1.50 -13.49 -19.05
C PRO A 330 0.01 -13.32 -19.40
N LYS A 331 -0.56 -12.13 -19.17
CA LYS A 331 -1.94 -11.76 -19.53
C LYS A 331 -1.98 -10.33 -20.08
N GLU A 332 -2.95 -10.04 -20.93
CA GLU A 332 -3.07 -8.76 -21.67
C GLU A 332 -3.22 -7.51 -20.78
N HIS A 333 -3.67 -7.66 -19.53
CA HIS A 333 -3.98 -6.51 -18.65
C HIS A 333 -2.75 -5.83 -18.03
N GLY A 334 -1.52 -6.28 -18.31
CA GLY A 334 -0.30 -5.61 -17.82
C GLY A 334 -0.03 -5.76 -16.32
N PHE A 335 -0.66 -6.75 -15.68
CA PHE A 335 -0.47 -7.09 -14.27
C PHE A 335 0.16 -8.49 -14.14
N ILE A 336 1.01 -8.65 -13.13
CA ILE A 336 1.65 -9.91 -12.77
C ILE A 336 0.91 -10.48 -11.55
N ALA A 337 0.30 -11.65 -11.72
CA ALA A 337 -0.36 -12.36 -10.61
C ALA A 337 0.68 -12.96 -9.64
N PRO A 338 0.31 -13.19 -8.37
CA PRO A 338 1.15 -13.89 -7.41
C PRO A 338 1.72 -15.20 -7.98
N GLY A 339 3.03 -15.40 -7.89
CA GLY A 339 3.72 -16.59 -8.38
C GLY A 339 3.98 -16.63 -9.89
N MET A 340 3.41 -15.70 -10.67
CA MET A 340 3.68 -15.57 -12.11
C MET A 340 4.89 -14.66 -12.36
N ASN A 341 5.42 -14.71 -13.58
CA ASN A 341 6.50 -13.86 -14.03
C ASN A 341 6.13 -13.12 -15.33
N ALA A 342 6.67 -11.92 -15.48
CA ALA A 342 6.76 -11.24 -16.76
C ALA A 342 8.17 -11.42 -17.35
N VAL A 343 8.27 -11.52 -18.66
CA VAL A 343 9.55 -11.72 -19.36
C VAL A 343 9.95 -10.44 -20.05
N VAL A 344 11.23 -10.09 -19.94
CA VAL A 344 11.83 -8.91 -20.54
C VAL A 344 13.08 -9.36 -21.25
N THR A 345 13.18 -9.11 -22.55
CA THR A 345 14.39 -9.44 -23.30
C THR A 345 15.32 -8.24 -23.27
N VAL A 346 16.47 -8.38 -22.62
CA VAL A 346 17.58 -7.44 -22.71
C VAL A 346 18.35 -7.76 -23.99
N MET A 347 18.50 -6.77 -24.86
CA MET A 347 19.29 -6.86 -26.08
C MET A 347 20.58 -6.07 -25.89
N PHE A 348 21.71 -6.66 -26.25
CA PHE A 348 23.02 -6.04 -26.15
C PHE A 348 23.67 -5.98 -27.54
N THR A 349 24.10 -4.78 -27.94
CA THR A 349 24.75 -4.49 -29.21
C THR A 349 26.09 -3.80 -28.96
N PRO A 350 27.19 -4.55 -28.82
CA PRO A 350 28.52 -3.98 -28.59
C PRO A 350 29.02 -3.22 -29.83
N ASP A 351 29.56 -2.02 -29.61
CA ASP A 351 30.32 -1.26 -30.60
C ASP A 351 31.82 -1.59 -30.57
N SER A 352 32.31 -2.00 -29.40
CA SER A 352 33.70 -2.28 -29.07
C SER A 352 33.80 -3.54 -28.21
N LEU A 353 35.03 -4.04 -28.01
CA LEU A 353 35.33 -5.24 -27.23
C LEU A 353 35.73 -4.94 -25.78
N ALA A 354 35.45 -3.72 -25.31
CA ALA A 354 35.76 -3.24 -23.97
C ALA A 354 34.65 -3.55 -22.98
N ASP A 355 34.96 -3.59 -21.69
CA ASP A 355 33.97 -3.91 -20.66
C ASP A 355 32.85 -2.85 -20.59
N PHE A 356 31.58 -3.28 -20.64
CA PHE A 356 30.42 -2.41 -20.49
C PHE A 356 29.70 -2.67 -19.18
N GLU A 357 29.39 -1.60 -18.47
CA GLU A 357 28.60 -1.64 -17.24
C GLU A 357 27.44 -0.66 -17.33
N ASP A 358 26.23 -1.15 -17.07
CA ASP A 358 25.04 -0.33 -16.99
C ASP A 358 24.04 -0.98 -16.02
N PHE A 359 22.88 -0.36 -15.85
CA PHE A 359 21.79 -0.93 -15.09
C PHE A 359 20.46 -0.45 -15.66
N PHE A 360 19.43 -1.27 -15.51
CA PHE A 360 18.06 -0.80 -15.71
C PHE A 360 17.30 -0.82 -14.38
N THR A 361 16.29 0.05 -14.27
CA THR A 361 15.52 0.18 -13.02
C THR A 361 14.15 -0.46 -13.20
N VAL A 362 13.76 -1.24 -12.20
CA VAL A 362 12.44 -1.85 -12.08
C VAL A 362 11.64 -1.04 -11.06
N ASP A 363 10.64 -0.32 -11.55
CA ASP A 363 9.71 0.46 -10.73
C ASP A 363 8.45 -0.36 -10.45
N THR A 364 8.05 -0.40 -9.19
CA THR A 364 6.83 -1.03 -8.71
C THR A 364 5.87 0.01 -8.15
N GLU A 365 4.60 -0.37 -7.99
CA GLU A 365 3.51 0.50 -7.50
C GLU A 365 3.57 0.85 -6.01
N LEU A 366 4.59 0.38 -5.27
CA LEU A 366 4.75 0.66 -3.85
C LEU A 366 5.09 2.13 -3.63
N LYS A 367 4.62 2.71 -2.50
CA LYS A 367 5.01 4.04 -2.05
C LYS A 367 6.14 3.92 -1.02
N GLY A 368 7.28 4.56 -1.26
CA GLY A 368 8.44 4.60 -0.34
C GLY A 368 9.79 4.30 -1.01
N GLU A 369 10.85 4.22 -0.21
CA GLU A 369 12.26 4.05 -0.66
C GLU A 369 12.53 2.74 -1.40
N ARG A 370 11.69 1.70 -1.25
CA ARG A 370 11.83 0.39 -1.91
C ARG A 370 10.87 0.20 -3.10
N SER A 371 10.36 1.30 -3.64
CA SER A 371 9.48 1.29 -4.82
C SER A 371 10.21 0.92 -6.11
N SER A 372 11.51 1.23 -6.18
CA SER A 372 12.37 0.98 -7.33
C SER A 372 13.63 0.23 -6.89
N PHE A 373 14.08 -0.73 -7.69
CA PHE A 373 15.40 -1.34 -7.51
C PHE A 373 16.08 -1.51 -8.87
N THR A 374 17.41 -1.57 -8.88
CA THR A 374 18.21 -1.64 -10.10
C THR A 374 18.70 -3.07 -10.36
N VAL A 375 18.72 -3.44 -11.63
CA VAL A 375 19.27 -4.70 -12.11
C VAL A 375 20.52 -4.36 -12.93
N PRO A 376 21.71 -4.78 -12.48
CA PRO A 376 22.95 -4.52 -13.19
C PRO A 376 23.04 -5.32 -14.50
N LEU A 377 23.50 -4.65 -15.54
CA LEU A 377 23.85 -5.16 -16.85
C LEU A 377 25.37 -5.08 -16.99
N LEU A 378 26.03 -6.23 -17.10
CA LEU A 378 27.48 -6.31 -17.23
C LEU A 378 27.80 -7.05 -18.52
N ALA A 379 28.65 -6.47 -19.37
CA ALA A 379 29.23 -7.17 -20.50
C ALA A 379 30.75 -7.16 -20.33
N GLN A 380 31.27 -8.24 -19.78
CA GLN A 380 32.70 -8.36 -19.44
C GLN A 380 33.29 -9.58 -20.15
N ARG A 381 34.49 -9.41 -20.68
CA ARG A 381 35.30 -10.52 -21.21
C ARG A 381 36.34 -10.92 -20.18
N HIS A 382 36.69 -12.20 -20.13
CA HIS A 382 37.86 -12.60 -19.35
C HIS A 382 39.11 -11.96 -19.98
N PRO A 383 39.93 -11.23 -19.21
CA PRO A 383 41.15 -10.63 -19.76
C PRO A 383 42.11 -11.73 -20.19
N PRO A 384 42.85 -11.57 -21.29
CA PRO A 384 43.90 -12.49 -21.67
C PRO A 384 45.07 -12.38 -20.72
N VAL A 385 45.62 -13.54 -20.34
CA VAL A 385 46.76 -13.62 -19.43
C VAL A 385 47.84 -14.42 -20.13
N LEU A 386 48.73 -13.72 -20.83
CA LEU A 386 49.87 -14.35 -21.48
C LEU A 386 50.99 -14.62 -20.48
N SER A 387 51.55 -15.83 -20.51
CA SER A 387 52.75 -16.21 -19.76
C SER A 387 54.06 -15.76 -20.43
N LEU A 388 54.01 -14.74 -21.28
CA LEU A 388 55.16 -14.20 -22.01
C LEU A 388 56.04 -13.38 -21.03
N PRO A 389 57.37 -13.60 -20.99
CA PRO A 389 58.25 -12.84 -20.11
C PRO A 389 58.38 -11.38 -20.57
N GLU A 390 58.37 -10.43 -19.62
CA GLU A 390 58.52 -8.98 -19.90
C GLU A 390 59.88 -8.65 -20.53
N GLU A 391 60.91 -9.43 -20.20
CA GLU A 391 62.24 -9.34 -20.78
C GLU A 391 62.55 -10.57 -21.63
N ILE A 392 62.79 -10.37 -22.92
CA ILE A 392 63.15 -11.41 -23.88
C ILE A 392 64.64 -11.27 -24.21
N ALA A 393 65.45 -12.19 -23.69
CA ALA A 393 66.89 -12.22 -23.97
C ALA A 393 67.21 -13.17 -25.15
N VAL A 394 67.81 -12.63 -26.20
CA VAL A 394 68.25 -13.40 -27.39
C VAL A 394 69.66 -13.99 -27.18
N GLY A 395 70.43 -13.43 -26.24
CA GLY A 395 71.78 -13.87 -25.90
C GLY A 395 72.88 -13.09 -26.64
N GLN A 396 74.03 -13.73 -26.81
CA GLN A 396 75.21 -13.16 -27.49
C GLN A 396 75.23 -13.58 -28.97
N VAL A 397 75.36 -12.61 -29.86
CA VAL A 397 75.37 -12.81 -31.32
C VAL A 397 76.48 -11.97 -31.90
N VAL A 398 77.31 -12.57 -32.75
CA VAL A 398 78.42 -11.85 -33.38
C VAL A 398 77.89 -10.84 -34.40
N VAL A 399 78.39 -9.60 -34.38
CA VAL A 399 78.14 -8.56 -35.40
C VAL A 399 78.11 -9.14 -36.83
N GLY A 400 77.02 -8.88 -37.55
CA GLY A 400 76.81 -9.35 -38.92
C GLY A 400 76.13 -10.72 -39.06
N ASN A 401 75.92 -11.45 -37.97
CA ASN A 401 75.10 -12.67 -37.95
C ASN A 401 73.67 -12.39 -37.47
N GLU A 402 72.75 -13.30 -37.81
CA GLU A 402 71.36 -13.29 -37.34
C GLU A 402 71.12 -14.49 -36.44
N GLN A 403 70.59 -14.25 -35.23
CA GLN A 403 70.16 -15.29 -34.31
C GLN A 403 68.64 -15.20 -34.14
N VAL A 404 67.94 -16.30 -34.34
CA VAL A 404 66.49 -16.40 -34.12
C VAL A 404 66.23 -17.21 -32.85
N THR A 405 65.50 -16.62 -31.91
CA THR A 405 65.07 -17.28 -30.66
C THR A 405 63.55 -17.44 -30.66
N GLU A 406 63.09 -18.65 -30.37
CA GLU A 406 61.67 -18.97 -30.18
C GLU A 406 61.29 -18.79 -28.71
N VAL A 407 60.26 -17.99 -28.46
CA VAL A 407 59.70 -17.71 -27.14
C VAL A 407 58.28 -18.27 -27.08
N GLY A 408 58.15 -19.45 -26.49
CA GLY A 408 56.85 -20.08 -26.24
C GLY A 408 56.12 -19.42 -25.07
N PHE A 409 54.82 -19.20 -25.23
CA PHE A 409 53.94 -18.68 -24.18
C PHE A 409 52.56 -19.32 -24.26
N GLN A 410 51.81 -19.24 -23.17
CA GLN A 410 50.45 -19.75 -23.05
C GLN A 410 49.50 -18.62 -22.66
N ASN A 411 48.29 -18.61 -23.22
CA ASN A 411 47.21 -17.77 -22.74
C ASN A 411 46.42 -18.49 -21.64
N GLY A 412 46.61 -18.12 -20.38
CA GLY A 412 45.83 -18.62 -19.24
C GLY A 412 44.51 -17.89 -19.00
N GLY A 413 44.22 -16.84 -19.77
CA GLY A 413 43.03 -15.99 -19.62
C GLY A 413 41.98 -16.19 -20.72
N GLY A 414 41.18 -15.16 -20.98
CA GLY A 414 40.21 -15.17 -22.07
C GLY A 414 40.86 -15.09 -23.47
N PRO A 415 40.12 -15.40 -24.54
CA PRO A 415 40.65 -15.33 -25.89
C PRO A 415 40.93 -13.87 -26.27
N GLY A 416 42.03 -13.63 -26.99
CA GLY A 416 42.44 -12.28 -27.37
C GLY A 416 43.17 -12.24 -28.70
N ARG A 417 43.07 -11.09 -29.37
CA ARG A 417 43.85 -10.74 -30.55
C ARG A 417 44.90 -9.73 -30.14
N PHE A 418 46.12 -9.95 -30.58
CA PHE A 418 47.27 -9.15 -30.18
C PHE A 418 47.96 -8.57 -31.40
N LYS A 419 48.48 -7.35 -31.24
CA LYS A 419 49.31 -6.65 -32.20
C LYS A 419 50.57 -6.13 -31.52
N LEU A 420 51.72 -6.43 -32.09
CA LEU A 420 53.02 -5.92 -31.68
C LEU A 420 53.29 -4.56 -32.35
N VAL A 421 53.68 -3.58 -31.54
CA VAL A 421 53.96 -2.21 -31.99
C VAL A 421 55.31 -1.78 -31.42
N ALA A 422 56.21 -1.30 -32.27
CA ALA A 422 57.49 -0.77 -31.83
C ALA A 422 57.31 0.54 -31.04
N GLU A 423 58.23 0.87 -30.13
CA GLU A 423 58.19 2.11 -29.34
C GLU A 423 58.06 3.38 -30.21
N LYS A 424 58.63 3.37 -31.43
CA LYS A 424 58.56 4.49 -32.38
C LYS A 424 57.15 4.76 -32.92
N ASP A 425 56.33 3.72 -33.06
CA ASP A 425 54.98 3.81 -33.64
C ASP A 425 53.89 3.98 -32.57
N TRP A 426 54.22 3.79 -31.30
CA TRP A 426 53.31 3.94 -30.18
C TRP A 426 53.26 5.41 -29.68
N PRO A 427 52.09 5.96 -29.28
CA PRO A 427 50.72 5.45 -29.41
C PRO A 427 50.00 5.89 -30.70
N HIS A 428 50.61 6.76 -31.52
CA HIS A 428 49.91 7.48 -32.59
C HIS A 428 49.76 6.68 -33.90
N ASN A 429 50.61 5.68 -34.16
CA ASN A 429 50.72 5.01 -35.45
C ASN A 429 50.43 3.49 -35.38
N VAL A 430 49.57 3.08 -34.44
CA VAL A 430 49.21 1.67 -34.20
C VAL A 430 48.57 1.01 -35.43
N GLU A 431 47.79 1.75 -36.22
CA GLU A 431 47.19 1.21 -37.46
C GLU A 431 48.24 0.89 -38.52
N ALA A 432 49.30 1.70 -38.64
CA ALA A 432 50.37 1.52 -39.62
C ALA A 432 51.38 0.42 -39.26
N ALA A 433 51.31 -0.13 -38.04
CA ALA A 433 52.22 -1.20 -37.63
C ALA A 433 52.05 -2.44 -38.56
N PRO A 434 53.16 -3.05 -39.00
CA PRO A 434 53.18 -4.14 -39.98
C PRO A 434 52.41 -5.36 -39.47
N GLY A 435 51.70 -6.06 -40.38
CA GLY A 435 50.86 -7.20 -40.02
C GLY A 435 51.63 -8.50 -39.75
N ASP A 436 52.83 -8.65 -40.31
CA ASP A 436 53.57 -9.92 -40.32
C ASP A 436 54.84 -9.89 -39.44
N VAL A 437 55.71 -8.90 -39.65
CA VAL A 437 56.98 -8.75 -38.90
C VAL A 437 57.12 -7.33 -38.35
N MET A 438 57.29 -7.20 -37.04
CA MET A 438 57.59 -5.93 -36.36
C MET A 438 59.10 -5.73 -36.28
N THR A 439 59.60 -4.54 -36.66
CA THR A 439 61.02 -4.20 -36.54
C THR A 439 61.22 -3.14 -35.46
N ALA A 440 62.01 -3.45 -34.44
CA ALA A 440 62.41 -2.54 -33.37
C ALA A 440 63.95 -2.50 -33.30
N GLY A 441 64.54 -1.50 -33.95
CA GLY A 441 65.99 -1.36 -34.04
C GLY A 441 66.65 -2.57 -34.71
N ALA A 442 67.53 -3.24 -33.97
CA ALA A 442 68.25 -4.44 -34.39
C ALA A 442 67.44 -5.75 -34.23
N PHE A 443 66.20 -5.68 -33.75
CA PHE A 443 65.32 -6.83 -33.55
C PHE A 443 64.17 -6.88 -34.56
N LYS A 444 63.88 -8.08 -35.06
CA LYS A 444 62.66 -8.39 -35.84
C LYS A 444 61.84 -9.42 -35.09
N ILE A 445 60.55 -9.16 -34.88
CA ILE A 445 59.65 -10.02 -34.10
C ILE A 445 58.45 -10.43 -34.96
N TRP A 446 58.13 -11.73 -35.01
CA TRP A 446 56.97 -12.25 -35.72
C TRP A 446 56.32 -13.44 -34.98
N PRO A 447 55.02 -13.69 -35.18
CA PRO A 447 54.06 -12.87 -35.93
C PRO A 447 53.75 -11.53 -35.24
N ALA A 448 53.64 -10.45 -36.02
CA ALA A 448 53.30 -9.13 -35.51
C ALA A 448 51.81 -9.01 -35.12
N GLN A 449 50.93 -9.79 -35.75
CA GLN A 449 49.53 -9.91 -35.38
C GLN A 449 49.15 -11.38 -35.22
N PHE A 450 48.52 -11.73 -34.10
CA PHE A 450 48.12 -13.11 -33.82
C PHE A 450 46.90 -13.19 -32.89
N GLU A 451 46.20 -14.32 -32.92
CA GLU A 451 45.02 -14.61 -32.10
C GLU A 451 45.32 -15.85 -31.25
N VAL A 452 45.07 -15.76 -29.94
CA VAL A 452 45.33 -16.87 -29.00
C VAL A 452 44.08 -17.16 -28.19
N ALA A 453 43.54 -18.36 -28.34
CA ALA A 453 42.40 -18.83 -27.57
C ALA A 453 42.78 -19.13 -26.11
N THR A 454 41.78 -19.24 -25.23
CA THR A 454 41.97 -19.66 -23.84
C THR A 454 42.68 -21.01 -23.77
N GLY A 455 43.76 -21.07 -23.01
CA GLY A 455 44.58 -22.27 -22.79
C GLY A 455 45.54 -22.63 -23.93
N GLN A 456 45.52 -21.89 -25.05
CA GLN A 456 46.35 -22.20 -26.22
C GLN A 456 47.82 -21.80 -25.99
N LEU A 457 48.72 -22.66 -26.47
CA LEU A 457 50.16 -22.39 -26.58
C LEU A 457 50.46 -21.75 -27.93
N ALA A 458 51.26 -20.68 -27.92
CA ALA A 458 51.74 -19.97 -29.09
C ALA A 458 53.22 -19.62 -28.91
N SER A 459 53.92 -19.32 -30.01
CA SER A 459 55.33 -18.96 -30.00
C SER A 459 55.55 -17.63 -30.74
N LEU A 460 56.41 -16.78 -30.19
CA LEU A 460 56.97 -15.61 -30.86
C LEU A 460 58.40 -15.90 -31.29
N TYR A 461 58.77 -15.46 -32.48
CA TYR A 461 60.13 -15.55 -32.99
C TYR A 461 60.76 -14.18 -32.94
N VAL A 462 61.93 -14.09 -32.33
CA VAL A 462 62.73 -12.86 -32.23
C VAL A 462 64.04 -13.09 -32.94
N ALA A 463 64.25 -12.41 -34.08
CA ALA A 463 65.55 -12.34 -34.73
C ALA A 463 66.32 -11.11 -34.23
N PHE A 464 67.60 -11.30 -33.93
CA PHE A 464 68.53 -10.24 -33.55
C PHE A 464 69.70 -10.18 -34.53
N THR A 465 69.93 -8.99 -35.10
CA THR A 465 71.02 -8.70 -36.03
C THR A 465 71.84 -7.50 -35.54
N PRO A 466 72.90 -7.70 -34.75
CA PRO A 466 73.73 -6.61 -34.26
C PRO A 466 74.56 -5.97 -35.37
N ASP A 467 74.53 -4.63 -35.44
CA ASP A 467 75.32 -3.82 -36.38
C ASP A 467 76.69 -3.41 -35.79
N LEU A 468 76.75 -3.27 -34.46
CA LEU A 468 77.91 -2.79 -33.70
C LEU A 468 78.10 -3.68 -32.45
N PRO A 469 79.35 -3.80 -31.94
CA PRO A 469 79.62 -4.56 -30.73
C PRO A 469 79.15 -3.79 -29.49
N ALA A 470 77.88 -3.97 -29.11
CA ALA A 470 77.22 -3.24 -28.03
C ALA A 470 76.07 -4.05 -27.41
N ASP A 471 75.62 -3.62 -26.24
CA ASP A 471 74.37 -4.11 -25.64
C ASP A 471 73.17 -3.41 -26.29
N TYR A 472 72.30 -4.18 -26.93
CA TYR A 472 71.07 -3.70 -27.53
C TYR A 472 69.90 -3.95 -26.59
N ARG A 473 69.08 -2.91 -26.38
CA ARG A 473 67.82 -2.99 -25.64
C ARG A 473 66.77 -2.20 -26.41
N GLU A 474 65.72 -2.88 -26.82
CA GLU A 474 64.64 -2.27 -27.59
C GLU A 474 63.30 -2.60 -26.94
N THR A 475 62.46 -1.57 -26.77
CA THR A 475 61.15 -1.69 -26.15
C THR A 475 60.09 -1.84 -27.22
N PHE A 476 59.10 -2.70 -26.97
CA PHE A 476 57.92 -2.80 -27.81
C PHE A 476 56.66 -3.01 -26.96
N HIS A 477 55.51 -2.70 -27.54
CA HIS A 477 54.21 -2.79 -26.88
C HIS A 477 53.38 -3.87 -27.55
N LEU A 478 52.78 -4.72 -26.72
CA LEU A 478 51.75 -5.68 -27.10
C LEU A 478 50.39 -5.05 -26.83
N VAL A 479 49.66 -4.73 -27.89
CA VAL A 479 48.32 -4.15 -27.83
C VAL A 479 47.31 -5.27 -28.04
N CYS A 480 46.34 -5.38 -27.14
CA CYS A 480 45.26 -6.36 -27.23
C CYS A 480 43.94 -5.72 -27.70
N ASP A 481 43.06 -6.51 -28.30
CA ASP A 481 41.72 -6.12 -28.75
C ASP A 481 40.79 -5.65 -27.62
N ASN A 482 41.09 -6.00 -26.37
CA ASN A 482 40.40 -5.50 -25.18
C ASN A 482 40.99 -4.17 -24.62
N CYS A 483 41.76 -3.45 -25.42
CA CYS A 483 42.44 -2.19 -25.07
C CYS A 483 43.50 -2.32 -23.96
N GLN A 484 43.94 -3.53 -23.60
CA GLN A 484 45.08 -3.71 -22.71
C GLN A 484 46.39 -3.56 -23.48
N VAL A 485 47.36 -2.90 -22.86
CA VAL A 485 48.69 -2.69 -23.41
C VAL A 485 49.71 -3.22 -22.41
N LYS A 486 50.60 -4.10 -22.87
CA LYS A 486 51.74 -4.57 -22.08
C LYS A 486 53.03 -4.16 -22.78
N THR A 487 54.02 -3.75 -21.99
CA THR A 487 55.32 -3.34 -22.50
C THR A 487 56.32 -4.48 -22.29
N PHE A 488 57.11 -4.76 -23.31
CA PHE A 488 58.12 -5.80 -23.33
C PHE A 488 59.47 -5.21 -23.78
N GLN A 489 60.57 -5.80 -23.34
CA GLN A 489 61.92 -5.42 -23.73
C GLN A 489 62.65 -6.61 -24.35
N ALA A 490 63.17 -6.42 -25.57
CA ALA A 490 64.11 -7.33 -26.20
C ALA A 490 65.54 -6.92 -25.85
N GLN A 491 66.35 -7.89 -25.40
CA GLN A 491 67.75 -7.69 -25.04
C GLN A 491 68.66 -8.63 -25.83
N GLY A 492 69.78 -8.11 -26.31
CA GLY A 492 70.77 -8.86 -27.07
C GLY A 492 72.15 -8.20 -26.95
N ASN A 493 73.20 -9.00 -26.97
CA ASN A 493 74.59 -8.52 -26.90
C ASN A 493 75.29 -8.85 -28.22
N GLY A 494 75.80 -7.81 -28.89
CA GLY A 494 76.32 -7.82 -30.26
C GLY A 494 77.84 -7.87 -30.38
#